data_AF-A0A1V5WR52-F1
#
_entry.id   AF-A0A1V5WR52-F1
#
_cell.length_a   1.000
_cell.length_b   1.000
_cell.length_c   1.000
_cell.angle_alpha   90.00
_cell.angle_beta   90.00
_cell.angle_gamma   90.00
#
_symmetry.space_group_name_H-M   'P 1'
#
loop_
_entity.id
_entity.type
_entity.pdbx_description
1 polymer ?
#
loop_
_entity_poly.entity_id
_entity_poly.type
_entity_poly.pdbx_seq_one_letter_code
_entity_poly.pdbx_strand_id
1 'polypeptide(L)'
;MSRVLHAIEKGLRIYQENSALFIDILTGTAAPDGLLDQSAASIGSLYVREGTGELYQKILNNGNSGDWQLNSPTSSSVVGNWRPESLIAVTNEVQGAGTRDMVVTPFTDDNGTPLPVSAFVVNKHVITDADGTPVLLRISAVSGDDVTFVAAASPLVADDTFYTKNYLPDADGFENGAIVVYDGTIINKIADVDWNFATGISLSSGYAANNSGAVISNADSVESAIAKLDGRSVKRVQVAALTTLATVDSVLVDDVKAVHWKIHVFEDANPARIKSMEVFATHNGTSVADATQADDTVYAQLRIGTNFNLNISVDINGTGAGQTMRLRASSSTAGVTVTAIREEIR
;
A
#
# COMPACT_ATOMS: atom_id res chain seq x y z
N MET A 1 -11.75 -22.62 -42.66
CA MET A 1 -10.78 -22.86 -41.57
C MET A 1 -10.68 -21.60 -40.73
N SER A 2 -11.53 -21.45 -39.71
CA SER A 2 -11.31 -20.42 -38.67
C SER A 2 -10.25 -20.94 -37.71
N ARG A 3 -9.34 -20.06 -37.27
CA ARG A 3 -8.41 -20.37 -36.18
C ARG A 3 -9.16 -20.19 -34.87
N VAL A 4 -9.28 -21.28 -34.10
CA VAL A 4 -9.68 -21.17 -32.69
C VAL A 4 -8.52 -20.48 -31.97
N LEU A 5 -8.77 -19.26 -31.47
CA LEU A 5 -7.86 -18.59 -30.58
C LEU A 5 -8.01 -19.24 -29.20
N HIS A 6 -6.95 -19.87 -28.69
CA HIS A 6 -6.93 -20.36 -27.32
C HIS A 6 -7.05 -19.16 -26.37
N ALA A 7 -8.16 -19.08 -25.64
CA ALA A 7 -8.32 -18.18 -24.51
C ALA A 7 -7.42 -18.67 -23.36
N ILE A 8 -6.16 -18.24 -23.38
CA ILE A 8 -5.26 -18.38 -22.23
C ILE A 8 -5.48 -17.15 -21.34
N GLU A 9 -6.55 -17.16 -20.53
CA GLU A 9 -6.61 -16.29 -19.36
C GLU A 9 -5.75 -16.89 -18.25
N LYS A 10 -4.60 -16.25 -18.03
CA LYS A 10 -3.53 -16.72 -17.15
C LYS A 10 -3.66 -16.09 -15.76
N GLY A 11 -3.85 -16.92 -14.74
CA GLY A 11 -3.60 -16.61 -13.33
C GLY A 11 -2.49 -17.50 -12.75
N LEU A 12 -1.63 -16.96 -11.88
CA LEU A 12 -0.30 -17.47 -11.48
C LEU A 12 0.06 -16.94 -10.07
N ARG A 13 0.89 -17.55 -9.20
CA ARG A 13 1.47 -18.92 -9.01
C ARG A 13 2.23 -18.86 -7.62
N ILE A 14 3.13 -19.81 -7.32
CA ILE A 14 4.23 -19.74 -6.31
C ILE A 14 3.84 -19.99 -4.83
N TYR A 15 4.61 -20.64 -3.96
CA TYR A 15 5.52 -21.82 -3.94
C TYR A 15 5.82 -22.12 -2.45
N GLN A 16 6.43 -23.27 -2.13
CA GLN A 16 7.35 -23.31 -0.98
C GLN A 16 8.78 -23.34 -1.53
N GLU A 17 9.61 -22.38 -1.12
CA GLU A 17 11.02 -22.32 -1.51
C GLU A 17 11.72 -23.60 -1.01
N ASN A 18 12.13 -24.47 -1.94
CA ASN A 18 12.75 -25.79 -1.72
C ASN A 18 11.85 -27.00 -1.39
N SER A 19 10.53 -26.97 -1.62
CA SER A 19 9.72 -28.21 -1.59
C SER A 19 9.93 -29.08 -2.83
N ALA A 20 10.01 -30.40 -2.63
CA ALA A 20 10.09 -31.39 -3.71
C ALA A 20 8.71 -31.78 -4.29
N LEU A 21 7.62 -31.26 -3.72
CA LEU A 21 6.24 -31.55 -4.17
C LEU A 21 5.76 -30.42 -5.10
N PHE A 22 5.59 -30.78 -6.37
CA PHE A 22 5.02 -29.90 -7.39
C PHE A 22 3.50 -29.86 -7.25
N ILE A 23 2.92 -28.67 -7.16
CA ILE A 23 1.47 -28.47 -7.32
C ILE A 23 1.17 -28.55 -8.81
N ASP A 24 0.42 -29.58 -9.22
CA ASP A 24 -0.08 -29.72 -10.58
C ASP A 24 -1.45 -29.03 -10.71
N ILE A 25 -1.76 -28.56 -11.92
CA ILE A 25 -3.09 -28.11 -12.30
C ILE A 25 -3.60 -29.08 -13.35
N LEU A 26 -4.69 -29.76 -13.04
CA LEU A 26 -5.39 -30.71 -13.90
C LEU A 26 -6.70 -30.11 -14.39
N THR A 27 -7.17 -30.53 -15.56
CA THR A 27 -8.53 -30.24 -16.03
C THR A 27 -9.19 -31.51 -16.56
N GLY A 28 -10.51 -31.55 -16.52
CA GLY A 28 -11.29 -32.66 -17.07
C GLY A 28 -12.79 -32.47 -16.88
N THR A 29 -13.60 -33.22 -17.61
CA THR A 29 -15.07 -33.00 -17.70
C THR A 29 -15.87 -33.66 -16.57
N ALA A 30 -15.26 -34.61 -15.85
CA ALA A 30 -15.86 -35.28 -14.70
C ALA A 30 -15.36 -34.69 -13.36
N ALA A 31 -16.01 -35.03 -12.25
CA ALA A 31 -15.39 -34.86 -10.93
C ALA A 31 -14.16 -35.78 -10.82
N PRO A 32 -13.11 -35.40 -10.08
CA PRO A 32 -11.91 -36.21 -9.95
C PRO A 32 -12.22 -37.54 -9.24
N ASP A 33 -11.76 -38.63 -9.85
CA ASP A 33 -11.89 -40.01 -9.38
C ASP A 33 -10.61 -40.55 -8.70
N GLY A 34 -9.53 -39.76 -8.73
CA GLY A 34 -8.22 -40.12 -8.16
C GLY A 34 -7.42 -41.10 -9.01
N LEU A 35 -7.79 -41.33 -10.29
CA LEU A 35 -7.10 -42.23 -11.21
C LEU A 35 -6.12 -41.47 -12.14
N LEU A 36 -5.33 -42.21 -12.91
CA LEU A 36 -4.43 -41.67 -13.95
C LEU A 36 -3.51 -40.53 -13.45
N ASP A 37 -3.49 -39.39 -14.13
CA ASP A 37 -2.77 -38.17 -13.77
C ASP A 37 -3.21 -37.59 -12.42
N GLN A 38 -4.50 -37.68 -12.08
CA GLN A 38 -5.00 -37.31 -10.75
C GLN A 38 -4.39 -38.16 -9.63
N SER A 39 -4.05 -39.43 -9.90
CA SER A 39 -3.36 -40.29 -8.93
C SER A 39 -1.91 -39.83 -8.69
N ALA A 40 -1.24 -39.37 -9.76
CA ALA A 40 0.16 -38.96 -9.73
C ALA A 40 0.37 -37.55 -9.14
N ALA A 41 -0.63 -36.67 -9.23
CA ALA A 41 -0.57 -35.31 -8.72
C ALA A 41 -0.29 -35.24 -7.20
N SER A 42 0.53 -34.27 -6.77
CA SER A 42 0.86 -34.08 -5.34
C SER A 42 -0.35 -33.63 -4.51
N ILE A 43 -0.33 -33.86 -3.19
CA ILE A 43 -1.22 -33.16 -2.26
C ILE A 43 -1.01 -31.64 -2.42
N GLY A 44 -2.11 -30.88 -2.47
CA GLY A 44 -2.15 -29.45 -2.81
C GLY A 44 -2.43 -29.15 -4.28
N SER A 45 -2.39 -30.15 -5.17
CA SER A 45 -2.74 -29.98 -6.59
C SER A 45 -4.20 -29.57 -6.77
N LEU A 46 -4.47 -28.81 -7.84
CA LEU A 46 -5.80 -28.30 -8.16
C LEU A 46 -6.36 -29.00 -9.40
N TYR A 47 -7.64 -29.32 -9.39
CA TYR A 47 -8.37 -29.89 -10.53
C TYR A 47 -9.56 -28.98 -10.84
N VAL A 48 -9.62 -28.45 -12.07
CA VAL A 48 -10.73 -27.61 -12.54
C VAL A 48 -11.63 -28.45 -13.43
N ARG A 49 -12.91 -28.57 -13.05
CA ARG A 49 -13.87 -29.33 -13.85
C ARG A 49 -14.42 -28.52 -15.01
N GLU A 50 -14.10 -28.96 -16.22
CA GLU A 50 -14.63 -28.39 -17.45
C GLU A 50 -16.14 -28.66 -17.55
N GLY A 51 -16.91 -27.59 -17.77
CA GLY A 51 -18.37 -27.62 -17.90
C GLY A 51 -19.15 -27.13 -16.68
N THR A 52 -18.65 -27.33 -15.46
CA THR A 52 -19.27 -26.79 -14.23
C THR A 52 -18.45 -25.71 -13.52
N GLY A 53 -17.14 -25.63 -13.79
CA GLY A 53 -16.25 -24.67 -13.11
C GLY A 53 -15.91 -25.06 -11.66
N GLU A 54 -16.33 -26.23 -11.20
CA GLU A 54 -16.00 -26.77 -9.88
C GLU A 54 -14.46 -26.88 -9.72
N LEU A 55 -13.94 -26.27 -8.65
CA LEU A 55 -12.52 -26.33 -8.27
C LEU A 55 -12.33 -27.35 -7.15
N TYR A 56 -11.54 -28.38 -7.40
CA TYR A 56 -11.16 -29.40 -6.42
C TYR A 56 -9.69 -29.21 -6.03
N GLN A 57 -9.36 -29.53 -4.78
CA GLN A 57 -8.00 -29.58 -4.26
C GLN A 57 -7.68 -30.98 -3.72
N LYS A 58 -6.53 -31.52 -4.10
CA LYS A 58 -6.07 -32.81 -3.58
C LYS A 58 -5.57 -32.65 -2.14
N ILE A 59 -6.23 -33.33 -1.19
CA ILE A 59 -5.92 -33.27 0.25
C ILE A 59 -5.27 -34.56 0.78
N LEU A 60 -5.46 -35.70 0.09
CA LEU A 60 -4.87 -37.00 0.43
C LEU A 60 -4.27 -37.67 -0.82
N ASN A 61 -3.73 -38.89 -0.70
CA ASN A 61 -3.13 -39.60 -1.83
C ASN A 61 -3.31 -41.13 -1.75
N ASN A 62 -4.55 -41.56 -1.66
CA ASN A 62 -4.98 -42.96 -1.58
C ASN A 62 -5.39 -43.55 -2.95
N GLY A 63 -5.36 -42.76 -4.02
CA GLY A 63 -5.75 -43.15 -5.38
C GLY A 63 -7.26 -43.26 -5.59
N ASN A 64 -8.06 -42.38 -4.98
CA ASN A 64 -9.53 -42.37 -5.15
C ASN A 64 -10.13 -40.96 -5.04
N SER A 65 -11.43 -40.82 -5.35
CA SER A 65 -12.15 -39.53 -5.32
C SER A 65 -12.16 -38.85 -3.95
N GLY A 66 -12.07 -39.61 -2.86
CA GLY A 66 -11.97 -39.08 -1.49
C GLY A 66 -10.65 -38.35 -1.21
N ASP A 67 -9.67 -38.43 -2.12
CA ASP A 67 -8.45 -37.61 -2.06
C ASP A 67 -8.69 -36.16 -2.46
N TRP A 68 -9.81 -35.84 -3.10
CA TRP A 68 -10.09 -34.53 -3.68
C TRP A 68 -11.23 -33.84 -2.94
N GLN A 69 -10.89 -32.81 -2.18
CA GLN A 69 -11.87 -31.91 -1.58
C GLN A 69 -12.38 -30.96 -2.66
N LEU A 70 -13.69 -30.93 -2.87
CA LEU A 70 -14.33 -29.89 -3.67
C LEU A 70 -14.31 -28.58 -2.87
N ASN A 71 -13.54 -27.60 -3.33
CA ASN A 71 -13.29 -26.34 -2.61
C ASN A 71 -14.46 -25.34 -2.68
N SER A 72 -15.56 -25.69 -3.35
CA SER A 72 -16.91 -25.27 -2.96
C SER A 72 -17.92 -26.29 -3.50
N PRO A 73 -18.61 -27.08 -2.64
CA PRO A 73 -19.50 -28.15 -3.08
C PRO A 73 -20.83 -27.69 -3.69
N THR A 74 -21.07 -26.38 -3.69
CA THR A 74 -22.25 -25.75 -4.27
C THR A 74 -21.82 -24.48 -5.01
N SER A 75 -22.20 -24.40 -6.28
CA SER A 75 -22.34 -23.13 -6.99
C SER A 75 -23.27 -22.20 -6.21
N SER A 76 -22.82 -21.00 -5.90
CA SER A 76 -23.71 -19.89 -5.52
C SER A 76 -23.03 -18.54 -5.73
N SER A 77 -21.73 -18.45 -5.43
CA SER A 77 -20.99 -17.18 -5.47
C SER A 77 -19.88 -17.18 -6.51
N VAL A 78 -20.27 -17.21 -7.79
CA VAL A 78 -19.36 -16.73 -8.84
C VAL A 78 -19.30 -15.21 -8.71
N VAL A 79 -18.11 -14.64 -8.60
CA VAL A 79 -17.92 -13.18 -8.74
C VAL A 79 -18.21 -12.84 -10.20
N GLY A 80 -19.45 -12.45 -10.48
CA GLY A 80 -19.96 -12.22 -11.83
C GLY A 80 -20.10 -10.73 -12.15
N ASN A 81 -21.33 -10.24 -12.11
CA ASN A 81 -21.68 -8.91 -12.58
C ASN A 81 -21.31 -7.86 -11.54
N TRP A 82 -20.12 -7.26 -11.64
CA TRP A 82 -19.75 -6.11 -10.80
C TRP A 82 -20.70 -4.93 -11.03
N ARG A 83 -21.51 -4.63 -10.02
CA ARG A 83 -22.53 -3.59 -10.06
C ARG A 83 -21.95 -2.22 -9.68
N PRO A 84 -22.23 -1.14 -10.44
CA PRO A 84 -21.71 0.20 -10.17
C PRO A 84 -22.41 0.90 -8.99
N GLU A 85 -23.51 0.35 -8.47
CA GLU A 85 -24.22 0.87 -7.32
C GLU A 85 -23.35 0.86 -6.06
N SER A 86 -23.05 2.05 -5.53
CA SER A 86 -22.41 2.18 -4.22
C SER A 86 -23.37 1.78 -3.09
N LEU A 87 -23.15 0.62 -2.48
CA LEU A 87 -23.87 0.20 -1.27
C LEU A 87 -23.30 0.90 -0.02
N ILE A 88 -24.19 1.44 0.81
CA ILE A 88 -23.89 1.88 2.18
C ILE A 88 -23.88 0.68 3.12
N ALA A 89 -24.89 -0.18 3.03
CA ALA A 89 -25.05 -1.32 3.93
C ALA A 89 -25.67 -2.53 3.22
N VAL A 90 -25.38 -3.70 3.77
CA VAL A 90 -26.13 -4.94 3.59
C VAL A 90 -26.65 -5.34 4.96
N THR A 91 -27.91 -5.74 5.09
CA THR A 91 -28.54 -6.11 6.37
C THR A 91 -29.54 -7.25 6.21
N ASN A 92 -29.69 -8.05 7.28
CA ASN A 92 -30.75 -9.05 7.41
C ASN A 92 -32.11 -8.47 7.80
N GLU A 93 -32.19 -7.17 8.09
CA GLU A 93 -33.47 -6.55 8.40
C GLU A 93 -34.36 -6.37 7.16
N VAL A 94 -35.63 -6.75 7.30
CA VAL A 94 -36.65 -6.57 6.25
C VAL A 94 -37.03 -5.09 6.15
N GLN A 95 -36.75 -4.49 5.00
CA GLN A 95 -37.16 -3.13 4.68
C GLN A 95 -37.50 -3.04 3.19
N GLY A 96 -38.62 -2.36 2.87
CA GLY A 96 -39.04 -2.07 1.51
C GLY A 96 -38.93 -0.59 1.15
N ALA A 97 -39.52 -0.18 0.03
CA ALA A 97 -39.68 1.24 -0.31
C ALA A 97 -40.59 1.95 0.71
N GLY A 98 -40.21 3.15 1.13
CA GLY A 98 -40.85 3.90 2.21
C GLY A 98 -39.84 4.71 3.03
N THR A 99 -40.30 5.38 4.09
CA THR A 99 -39.43 6.08 5.05
C THR A 99 -39.20 5.20 6.28
N ARG A 100 -37.98 5.23 6.81
CA ARG A 100 -37.56 4.61 8.06
C ARG A 100 -36.96 5.66 8.98
N ASP A 101 -37.41 5.70 10.22
CA ASP A 101 -36.82 6.51 11.29
C ASP A 101 -35.59 5.74 11.82
N MET A 102 -34.39 6.31 11.62
CA MET A 102 -33.11 5.67 11.97
C MET A 102 -32.74 5.81 13.45
N VAL A 103 -33.52 6.53 14.26
CA VAL A 103 -33.34 6.64 15.72
C VAL A 103 -34.29 5.68 16.45
N VAL A 104 -35.53 5.55 15.99
CA VAL A 104 -36.52 4.62 16.56
C VAL A 104 -36.32 3.19 16.06
N THR A 105 -35.95 3.05 14.78
CA THR A 105 -35.64 1.79 14.11
C THR A 105 -34.35 1.93 13.32
N PRO A 106 -33.17 2.03 13.96
CA PRO A 106 -31.90 1.99 13.24
C PRO A 106 -31.77 0.71 12.41
N PHE A 107 -30.79 0.66 11.50
CA PHE A 107 -30.27 -0.64 11.06
C PHE A 107 -29.24 -1.12 12.08
N THR A 108 -29.47 -2.30 12.61
CA THR A 108 -28.64 -2.98 13.61
C THR A 108 -28.51 -4.44 13.27
N ASP A 109 -27.33 -4.97 13.53
CA ASP A 109 -27.06 -6.40 13.66
C ASP A 109 -27.12 -6.82 15.13
N ASP A 110 -26.60 -8.01 15.43
CA ASP A 110 -26.77 -8.76 16.66
C ASP A 110 -25.91 -8.25 17.83
N ASN A 111 -26.18 -6.98 18.19
CA ASN A 111 -25.63 -6.13 19.26
C ASN A 111 -24.56 -5.10 18.84
N GLY A 112 -24.21 -5.00 17.55
CA GLY A 112 -23.27 -3.99 17.05
C GLY A 112 -23.77 -2.54 17.15
N THR A 113 -22.89 -1.58 16.80
CA THR A 113 -23.22 -0.16 16.89
C THR A 113 -24.20 0.27 15.79
N PRO A 114 -25.39 0.82 16.13
CA PRO A 114 -26.39 1.24 15.15
C PRO A 114 -25.82 2.19 14.08
N LEU A 115 -26.12 1.94 12.80
CA LEU A 115 -25.69 2.82 11.72
C LEU A 115 -26.35 4.21 11.87
N PRO A 116 -25.58 5.30 12.08
CA PRO A 116 -26.15 6.63 12.28
C PRO A 116 -26.76 7.16 10.99
N VAL A 117 -27.79 8.01 11.08
CA VAL A 117 -28.46 8.63 9.92
C VAL A 117 -27.48 9.34 8.97
N SER A 118 -26.36 9.85 9.49
CA SER A 118 -25.26 10.48 8.72
C SER A 118 -24.47 9.51 7.81
N ALA A 119 -24.63 8.20 7.97
CA ALA A 119 -24.07 7.20 7.04
C ALA A 119 -24.84 7.12 5.72
N PHE A 120 -26.10 7.56 5.69
CA PHE A 120 -27.00 7.45 4.55
C PHE A 120 -26.88 8.69 3.66
N VAL A 121 -26.72 8.47 2.36
CA VAL A 121 -26.52 9.54 1.37
C VAL A 121 -27.44 9.32 0.18
N VAL A 122 -28.11 10.37 -0.26
CA VAL A 122 -29.04 10.32 -1.40
C VAL A 122 -28.34 9.82 -2.67
N ASN A 123 -29.03 8.97 -3.44
CA ASN A 123 -28.53 8.20 -4.59
C ASN A 123 -27.50 7.09 -4.27
N LYS A 124 -27.25 6.79 -2.99
CA LYS A 124 -26.59 5.53 -2.59
C LYS A 124 -27.64 4.43 -2.32
N HIS A 125 -27.17 3.21 -2.10
CA HIS A 125 -28.03 2.03 -2.04
C HIS A 125 -27.84 1.23 -0.75
N VAL A 126 -28.81 0.38 -0.42
CA VAL A 126 -28.77 -0.60 0.67
C VAL A 126 -29.35 -1.91 0.13
N ILE A 127 -28.81 -3.05 0.55
CA ILE A 127 -29.49 -4.34 0.38
C ILE A 127 -30.08 -4.77 1.73
N THR A 128 -31.36 -5.10 1.72
CA THR A 128 -32.16 -5.46 2.90
C THR A 128 -32.64 -6.90 2.78
N ASP A 129 -32.97 -7.55 3.90
CA ASP A 129 -33.38 -8.97 3.97
C ASP A 129 -32.36 -9.94 3.32
N ALA A 130 -31.07 -9.77 3.64
CA ALA A 130 -29.94 -10.44 2.98
C ALA A 130 -29.98 -11.99 3.01
N ASP A 131 -30.46 -12.60 4.10
CA ASP A 131 -30.66 -14.05 4.23
C ASP A 131 -32.07 -14.54 3.83
N GLY A 132 -32.96 -13.63 3.42
CA GLY A 132 -34.39 -13.91 3.15
C GLY A 132 -34.77 -13.73 1.68
N THR A 133 -35.34 -12.58 1.33
CA THR A 133 -35.64 -12.15 -0.04
C THR A 133 -34.95 -10.81 -0.32
N PRO A 134 -33.66 -10.80 -0.71
CA PRO A 134 -32.86 -9.60 -0.79
C PRO A 134 -33.45 -8.51 -1.71
N VAL A 135 -33.54 -7.28 -1.20
CA VAL A 135 -34.03 -6.13 -1.98
C VAL A 135 -32.97 -5.03 -2.08
N LEU A 136 -32.59 -4.68 -3.31
CA LEU A 136 -31.76 -3.50 -3.58
C LEU A 136 -32.62 -2.23 -3.57
N LEU A 137 -32.40 -1.39 -2.57
CA LEU A 137 -33.06 -0.10 -2.38
C LEU A 137 -32.11 1.06 -2.67
N ARG A 138 -32.63 2.13 -3.27
CA ARG A 138 -31.94 3.42 -3.43
C ARG A 138 -32.48 4.44 -2.42
N ILE A 139 -31.58 5.14 -1.76
CA ILE A 139 -31.91 6.26 -0.86
C ILE A 139 -32.34 7.46 -1.71
N SER A 140 -33.59 7.90 -1.59
CA SER A 140 -34.15 9.05 -2.31
C SER A 140 -34.15 10.34 -1.51
N ALA A 141 -34.18 10.26 -0.18
CA ALA A 141 -34.12 11.41 0.72
C ALA A 141 -33.52 11.01 2.09
N VAL A 142 -32.93 12.00 2.77
CA VAL A 142 -32.50 11.93 4.17
C VAL A 142 -32.90 13.27 4.82
N SER A 143 -33.62 13.24 5.93
CA SER A 143 -34.21 14.45 6.53
C SER A 143 -34.39 14.31 8.04
N GLY A 144 -33.53 14.96 8.83
CA GLY A 144 -33.51 14.73 10.27
C GLY A 144 -33.05 13.30 10.56
N ASP A 145 -33.88 12.55 11.27
CA ASP A 145 -33.65 11.14 11.61
C ASP A 145 -34.22 10.16 10.56
N ASP A 146 -35.02 10.66 9.60
CA ASP A 146 -35.68 9.87 8.56
C ASP A 146 -34.79 9.61 7.33
N VAL A 147 -34.80 8.37 6.84
CA VAL A 147 -34.25 7.97 5.53
C VAL A 147 -35.37 7.40 4.66
N THR A 148 -35.54 7.94 3.45
CA THR A 148 -36.52 7.44 2.48
C THR A 148 -35.85 6.59 1.41
N PHE A 149 -36.39 5.38 1.23
CA PHE A 149 -35.97 4.38 0.25
C PHE A 149 -36.99 4.25 -0.88
N VAL A 150 -36.49 4.00 -2.09
CA VAL A 150 -37.25 3.53 -3.25
C VAL A 150 -36.60 2.28 -3.81
N ALA A 151 -37.34 1.43 -4.52
CA ALA A 151 -36.74 0.31 -5.24
C ALA A 151 -35.68 0.81 -6.24
N ALA A 152 -34.55 0.10 -6.36
CA ALA A 152 -33.55 0.42 -7.37
C ALA A 152 -34.12 0.23 -8.79
N ALA A 153 -33.59 0.98 -9.76
CA ALA A 153 -34.07 0.96 -11.14
C ALA A 153 -33.78 -0.36 -11.89
N SER A 154 -32.89 -1.19 -11.34
CA SER A 154 -32.57 -2.53 -11.85
C SER A 154 -32.46 -3.46 -10.64
N PRO A 155 -33.33 -4.49 -10.55
CA PRO A 155 -33.33 -5.41 -9.41
C PRO A 155 -32.02 -6.22 -9.34
N LEU A 156 -31.86 -6.96 -8.24
CA LEU A 156 -30.81 -7.96 -8.11
C LEU A 156 -31.06 -9.12 -9.09
N VAL A 157 -30.00 -9.56 -9.76
CA VAL A 157 -29.96 -10.81 -10.53
C VAL A 157 -28.82 -11.69 -10.03
N ALA A 158 -28.91 -13.00 -10.22
CA ALA A 158 -27.86 -13.93 -9.78
C ALA A 158 -26.48 -13.52 -10.33
N ASP A 159 -25.45 -13.77 -9.51
CA ASP A 159 -24.05 -13.36 -9.70
C ASP A 159 -23.80 -11.83 -9.65
N ASP A 160 -24.80 -11.00 -9.33
CA ASP A 160 -24.58 -9.56 -9.04
C ASP A 160 -23.62 -9.42 -7.85
N THR A 161 -22.48 -8.78 -8.11
CA THR A 161 -21.40 -8.57 -7.13
C THR A 161 -21.32 -7.11 -6.74
N PHE A 162 -21.22 -6.83 -5.44
CA PHE A 162 -21.11 -5.49 -4.89
C PHE A 162 -19.94 -5.36 -3.91
N TYR A 163 -19.44 -4.14 -3.78
CA TYR A 163 -18.75 -3.70 -2.58
C TYR A 163 -19.75 -2.96 -1.68
N THR A 164 -19.84 -3.36 -0.41
CA THR A 164 -20.56 -2.61 0.64
C THR A 164 -19.61 -1.97 1.63
N LYS A 165 -19.98 -0.80 2.14
CA LYS A 165 -19.20 -0.11 3.19
C LYS A 165 -19.36 -0.76 4.57
N ASN A 166 -20.55 -1.28 4.87
CA ASN A 166 -20.83 -2.02 6.09
C ASN A 166 -21.58 -3.30 5.71
N TYR A 167 -21.13 -4.46 6.17
CA TYR A 167 -21.90 -5.71 6.10
C TYR A 167 -22.36 -6.03 7.52
N LEU A 168 -23.66 -5.86 7.77
CA LEU A 168 -24.23 -6.01 9.11
C LEU A 168 -24.43 -7.48 9.53
N PRO A 169 -24.71 -8.48 8.66
CA PRO A 169 -24.83 -9.88 9.11
C PRO A 169 -23.57 -10.54 9.73
N ASP A 170 -22.53 -9.76 10.02
CA ASP A 170 -21.35 -10.18 10.78
C ASP A 170 -21.54 -10.00 12.29
N ALA A 171 -20.74 -10.72 13.08
CA ALA A 171 -20.75 -10.61 14.53
C ALA A 171 -20.17 -9.26 15.02
N ASP A 172 -20.67 -8.79 16.17
CA ASP A 172 -20.24 -7.56 16.87
C ASP A 172 -18.72 -7.30 16.81
N GLY A 173 -18.37 -6.14 16.26
CA GLY A 173 -16.99 -5.67 16.07
C GLY A 173 -16.34 -6.03 14.73
N PHE A 174 -17.05 -6.68 13.81
CA PHE A 174 -16.57 -7.04 12.47
C PHE A 174 -17.33 -6.36 11.32
N GLU A 175 -18.13 -5.33 11.58
CA GLU A 175 -19.06 -4.62 10.67
C GLU A 175 -18.32 -3.72 9.64
N ASN A 176 -17.33 -4.31 8.97
CA ASN A 176 -16.42 -3.66 8.04
C ASN A 176 -17.02 -3.55 6.62
N GLY A 177 -16.22 -3.02 5.70
CA GLY A 177 -16.52 -3.16 4.28
C GLY A 177 -16.48 -4.64 3.88
N ALA A 178 -17.23 -5.02 2.86
CA ALA A 178 -17.23 -6.39 2.35
C ALA A 178 -17.47 -6.44 0.84
N ILE A 179 -16.99 -7.51 0.21
CA ILE A 179 -17.41 -7.94 -1.12
C ILE A 179 -18.48 -9.01 -0.95
N VAL A 180 -19.63 -8.79 -1.59
CA VAL A 180 -20.80 -9.67 -1.50
C VAL A 180 -21.32 -10.05 -2.89
N VAL A 181 -21.92 -11.22 -3.00
CA VAL A 181 -22.56 -11.72 -4.23
C VAL A 181 -23.99 -12.17 -3.92
N TYR A 182 -24.95 -11.76 -4.75
CA TYR A 182 -26.30 -12.31 -4.72
C TYR A 182 -26.36 -13.60 -5.56
N ASP A 183 -26.70 -14.73 -4.95
CA ASP A 183 -26.74 -16.02 -5.66
C ASP A 183 -28.07 -16.33 -6.37
N GLY A 184 -29.01 -15.39 -6.35
CA GLY A 184 -30.38 -15.60 -6.80
C GLY A 184 -31.36 -15.94 -5.68
N THR A 185 -30.88 -16.17 -4.46
CA THR A 185 -31.66 -16.42 -3.24
C THR A 185 -31.23 -15.51 -2.08
N ILE A 186 -29.94 -15.49 -1.74
CA ILE A 186 -29.37 -14.75 -0.58
C ILE A 186 -28.12 -13.95 -0.96
N ILE A 187 -27.66 -13.08 -0.05
CA ILE A 187 -26.41 -12.32 -0.19
C ILE A 187 -25.26 -13.03 0.54
N ASN A 188 -24.44 -13.75 -0.22
CA ASN A 188 -23.25 -14.40 0.30
C ASN A 188 -22.10 -13.38 0.44
N LYS A 189 -21.48 -13.32 1.61
CA LYS A 189 -20.21 -12.59 1.80
C LYS A 189 -19.04 -13.40 1.26
N ILE A 190 -18.18 -12.76 0.47
CA ILE A 190 -17.05 -13.40 -0.22
C ILE A 190 -15.70 -13.02 0.41
N ALA A 191 -15.58 -11.76 0.82
CA ALA A 191 -14.37 -11.25 1.47
C ALA A 191 -14.68 -10.06 2.36
N ASP A 192 -14.02 -10.01 3.50
CA ASP A 192 -13.92 -8.82 4.36
C ASP A 192 -12.96 -7.80 3.76
N VAL A 193 -13.32 -6.53 3.88
CA VAL A 193 -12.53 -5.36 3.49
C VAL A 193 -12.42 -4.43 4.69
N ASP A 194 -11.59 -4.82 5.63
CA ASP A 194 -11.24 -4.01 6.80
C ASP A 194 -10.20 -2.95 6.42
N TRP A 195 -10.66 -1.70 6.29
CA TRP A 195 -9.79 -0.55 6.05
C TRP A 195 -9.03 -0.10 7.31
N ASN A 196 -9.35 -0.59 8.50
CA ASN A 196 -8.56 -0.37 9.71
C ASN A 196 -7.27 -1.21 9.71
N PHE A 197 -7.21 -2.33 8.98
CA PHE A 197 -5.92 -2.97 8.67
C PHE A 197 -5.06 -2.17 7.68
N ALA A 198 -5.62 -1.18 6.97
CA ALA A 198 -4.86 -0.22 6.17
C ALA A 198 -4.27 0.94 7.02
N THR A 199 -3.83 0.66 8.24
CA THR A 199 -3.12 1.59 9.15
C THR A 199 -1.79 2.12 8.59
N GLY A 200 -1.30 1.55 7.49
CA GLY A 200 -0.19 2.08 6.71
C GLY A 200 0.21 1.16 5.56
N ILE A 201 1.12 1.63 4.72
CA ILE A 201 1.86 0.74 3.81
C ILE A 201 2.86 -0.02 4.68
N SER A 202 2.53 -1.26 5.04
CA SER A 202 3.47 -2.15 5.72
C SER A 202 4.59 -2.52 4.76
N LEU A 203 5.80 -2.04 5.04
CA LEU A 203 7.01 -2.36 4.30
C LEU A 203 7.51 -3.74 4.75
N SER A 204 8.13 -4.50 3.84
CA SER A 204 8.64 -5.84 4.15
C SER A 204 9.68 -5.81 5.28
N SER A 205 9.86 -6.95 5.95
CA SER A 205 10.87 -7.11 7.00
C SER A 205 12.32 -6.97 6.51
N GLY A 206 12.53 -6.97 5.19
CA GLY A 206 13.81 -6.68 4.52
C GLY A 206 13.93 -5.25 3.97
N TYR A 207 12.96 -4.37 4.26
CA TYR A 207 12.98 -2.99 3.78
C TYR A 207 14.24 -2.23 4.21
N ALA A 208 14.86 -1.55 3.24
CA ALA A 208 15.97 -0.64 3.48
C ALA A 208 15.86 0.56 2.52
N ALA A 209 16.16 1.76 3.02
CA ALA A 209 16.25 2.96 2.21
C ALA A 209 17.28 2.78 1.07
N ASN A 210 16.85 2.99 -0.17
CA ASN A 210 17.67 2.79 -1.35
C ASN A 210 18.50 4.04 -1.66
N ASN A 211 19.68 4.09 -1.05
CA ASN A 211 20.65 5.19 -1.21
C ASN A 211 21.39 5.19 -2.56
N SER A 212 21.03 4.33 -3.53
CA SER A 212 21.72 4.22 -4.83
C SER A 212 21.45 5.39 -5.78
N GLY A 213 20.65 6.39 -5.37
CA GLY A 213 20.30 7.55 -6.19
C GLY A 213 19.29 7.25 -7.32
N ALA A 214 18.86 5.99 -7.46
CA ALA A 214 17.96 5.55 -8.51
C ALA A 214 16.69 6.42 -8.60
N VAL A 215 16.26 6.70 -9.82
CA VAL A 215 15.01 7.42 -10.09
C VAL A 215 13.83 6.47 -9.87
N ILE A 216 12.72 6.99 -9.34
CA ILE A 216 11.45 6.27 -9.28
C ILE A 216 10.93 6.14 -10.71
N SER A 217 10.58 4.92 -11.11
CA SER A 217 10.14 4.54 -12.45
C SER A 217 8.76 3.89 -12.39
N ASN A 218 8.09 3.79 -13.52
CA ASN A 218 6.82 3.08 -13.65
C ASN A 218 6.95 1.55 -13.52
N ALA A 219 8.17 1.01 -13.41
CA ALA A 219 8.45 -0.41 -13.19
C ALA A 219 8.72 -0.75 -11.72
N ASP A 220 8.78 0.25 -10.83
CA ASP A 220 8.99 0.03 -9.40
C ASP A 220 7.73 -0.50 -8.72
N SER A 221 7.90 -1.46 -7.81
CA SER A 221 6.90 -1.75 -6.80
C SER A 221 6.72 -0.54 -5.88
N VAL A 222 5.58 -0.45 -5.18
CA VAL A 222 5.32 0.59 -4.17
C VAL A 222 6.45 0.65 -3.14
N GLU A 223 6.92 -0.51 -2.66
CA GLU A 223 8.04 -0.60 -1.71
C GLU A 223 9.37 -0.12 -2.31
N SER A 224 9.69 -0.44 -3.57
CA SER A 224 10.88 0.08 -4.25
C SER A 224 10.82 1.61 -4.43
N ALA A 225 9.65 2.14 -4.79
CA ALA A 225 9.44 3.58 -4.93
C ALA A 225 9.59 4.31 -3.59
N ILE A 226 9.06 3.74 -2.50
CA ILE A 226 9.23 4.26 -1.13
C ILE A 226 10.70 4.17 -0.71
N ALA A 227 11.37 3.03 -0.91
CA ALA A 227 12.79 2.87 -0.61
C ALA A 227 13.65 3.92 -1.33
N LYS A 228 13.38 4.19 -2.61
CA LYS A 228 14.05 5.25 -3.37
C LYS A 228 13.73 6.65 -2.87
N LEU A 229 12.49 6.92 -2.42
CA LEU A 229 12.10 8.21 -1.86
C LEU A 229 12.75 8.48 -0.50
N ASP A 230 12.77 7.47 0.36
CA ASP A 230 13.41 7.46 1.68
C ASP A 230 14.94 7.60 1.57
N GLY A 231 15.57 6.86 0.65
CA GLY A 231 16.99 7.02 0.31
C GLY A 231 17.34 8.35 -0.39
N ARG A 232 16.33 9.13 -0.79
CA ARG A 232 16.43 10.52 -1.27
C ARG A 232 16.09 11.55 -0.20
N SER A 233 15.79 11.14 1.03
CA SER A 233 15.51 12.06 2.13
C SER A 233 16.73 12.95 2.38
N VAL A 234 16.48 14.26 2.47
CA VAL A 234 17.54 15.27 2.44
C VAL A 234 18.40 15.14 3.70
N LYS A 235 19.66 14.72 3.54
CA LYS A 235 20.53 14.39 4.67
C LYS A 235 20.79 15.64 5.52
N ARG A 236 20.18 15.68 6.70
CA ARG A 236 20.41 16.73 7.72
C ARG A 236 21.49 16.24 8.70
N VAL A 237 22.56 17.02 8.84
CA VAL A 237 23.64 16.78 9.79
C VAL A 237 23.81 18.00 10.69
N GLN A 238 24.16 17.80 11.96
CA GLN A 238 24.34 18.88 12.93
C GLN A 238 25.60 18.64 13.75
N VAL A 239 26.43 19.68 13.90
CA VAL A 239 27.60 19.70 14.78
C VAL A 239 27.44 20.86 15.74
N ALA A 240 27.35 20.55 17.04
CA ALA A 240 27.20 21.52 18.12
C ALA A 240 28.54 21.90 18.75
N ALA A 241 28.55 22.99 19.53
CA ALA A 241 29.70 23.43 20.33
C ALA A 241 31.02 23.60 19.55
N LEU A 242 30.93 24.02 18.29
CA LEU A 242 32.05 24.10 17.36
C LEU A 242 32.99 25.27 17.68
N THR A 243 34.27 24.96 17.92
CA THR A 243 35.33 25.92 18.33
C THR A 243 36.64 25.79 17.55
N THR A 244 36.82 24.68 16.84
CA THR A 244 37.96 24.39 15.96
C THR A 244 37.45 23.81 14.65
N LEU A 245 38.33 23.57 13.67
CA LEU A 245 37.94 23.04 12.36
C LEU A 245 37.42 21.59 12.47
N ALA A 246 36.11 21.42 12.32
CA ALA A 246 35.42 20.13 12.32
C ALA A 246 34.84 19.80 10.93
N THR A 247 34.57 18.51 10.70
CA THR A 247 33.75 18.06 9.57
C THR A 247 32.28 18.19 9.97
N VAL A 248 31.50 18.96 9.21
CA VAL A 248 30.05 19.11 9.39
C VAL A 248 29.31 18.01 8.64
N ASP A 249 29.74 17.72 7.41
CA ASP A 249 29.19 16.64 6.60
C ASP A 249 30.26 16.11 5.63
N SER A 250 30.06 14.89 5.12
CA SER A 250 30.91 14.27 4.10
C SER A 250 30.10 13.35 3.17
N VAL A 251 30.49 13.30 1.92
CA VAL A 251 29.97 12.39 0.88
C VAL A 251 31.13 11.70 0.16
N LEU A 252 30.93 10.50 -0.37
CA LEU A 252 31.92 9.84 -1.23
C LEU A 252 32.02 10.57 -2.57
N VAL A 253 33.24 10.73 -3.08
CA VAL A 253 33.52 11.38 -4.37
C VAL A 253 32.93 10.57 -5.54
N ASP A 254 32.95 9.25 -5.45
CA ASP A 254 32.44 8.37 -6.51
C ASP A 254 30.91 8.45 -6.70
N ASP A 255 30.18 8.76 -5.63
CA ASP A 255 28.71 8.78 -5.60
C ASP A 255 28.10 10.06 -6.19
N VAL A 256 28.87 11.13 -6.36
CA VAL A 256 28.36 12.45 -6.77
C VAL A 256 29.16 13.08 -7.92
N LYS A 257 28.67 14.22 -8.41
CA LYS A 257 29.32 15.13 -9.36
C LYS A 257 29.44 16.52 -8.75
N ALA A 258 28.43 16.91 -8.00
CA ALA A 258 28.40 18.14 -7.21
C ALA A 258 27.49 17.98 -5.99
N VAL A 259 27.64 18.88 -5.03
CA VAL A 259 26.84 18.91 -3.80
C VAL A 259 26.39 20.33 -3.52
N HIS A 260 25.15 20.47 -3.07
CA HIS A 260 24.60 21.71 -2.56
C HIS A 260 24.25 21.54 -1.07
N TRP A 261 24.89 22.33 -0.20
CA TRP A 261 24.59 22.38 1.21
C TRP A 261 23.86 23.67 1.58
N LYS A 262 22.67 23.51 2.19
CA LYS A 262 21.94 24.58 2.86
C LYS A 262 22.35 24.60 4.32
N ILE A 263 22.97 25.68 4.77
CA ILE A 263 23.63 25.79 6.08
C ILE A 263 22.89 26.80 6.95
N HIS A 264 22.52 26.39 8.16
CA HIS A 264 21.96 27.25 9.21
C HIS A 264 22.79 27.11 10.48
N VAL A 265 23.28 28.22 11.03
CA VAL A 265 24.13 28.21 12.23
C VAL A 265 23.75 29.30 13.22
N PHE A 266 23.84 28.98 14.50
CA PHE A 266 23.58 29.91 15.60
C PHE A 266 24.67 29.82 16.69
N GLU A 267 24.81 30.87 17.48
CA GLU A 267 25.68 30.89 18.67
C GLU A 267 24.91 30.29 19.87
N ASP A 268 25.45 29.23 20.48
CA ASP A 268 24.80 28.47 21.56
C ASP A 268 24.52 29.36 22.78
N ALA A 269 25.43 30.29 23.08
CA ALA A 269 25.30 31.26 24.17
C ALA A 269 24.30 32.40 23.87
N ASN A 270 23.92 32.61 22.60
CA ASN A 270 22.94 33.62 22.20
C ASN A 270 22.26 33.21 20.87
N PRO A 271 21.24 32.33 20.90
CA PRO A 271 20.61 31.78 19.70
C PRO A 271 19.92 32.80 18.77
N ALA A 272 19.76 34.06 19.20
CA ALA A 272 19.27 35.14 18.33
C ALA A 272 20.34 35.63 17.33
N ARG A 273 21.60 35.21 17.47
CA ARG A 273 22.68 35.44 16.51
C ARG A 273 22.73 34.27 15.53
N ILE A 274 22.26 34.51 14.31
CA ILE A 274 22.07 33.47 13.29
C ILE A 274 22.83 33.85 12.02
N LYS A 275 23.41 32.84 11.36
CA LYS A 275 23.89 32.90 9.98
C LYS A 275 23.23 31.81 9.15
N SER A 276 22.84 32.15 7.93
CA SER A 276 22.37 31.20 6.92
C SER A 276 23.16 31.41 5.64
N MET A 277 23.51 30.34 4.93
CA MET A 277 24.20 30.41 3.64
C MET A 277 23.98 29.13 2.84
N GLU A 278 24.26 29.21 1.55
CA GLU A 278 24.27 28.07 0.64
C GLU A 278 25.69 27.86 0.10
N VAL A 279 26.12 26.62 -0.02
CA VAL A 279 27.44 26.23 -0.54
C VAL A 279 27.23 25.22 -1.66
N PHE A 280 27.62 25.59 -2.88
CA PHE A 280 27.67 24.66 -4.01
C PHE A 280 29.11 24.27 -4.26
N ALA A 281 29.39 22.97 -4.33
CA ALA A 281 30.73 22.44 -4.52
C ALA A 281 30.78 21.34 -5.57
N THR A 282 31.93 21.22 -6.22
CA THR A 282 32.22 20.22 -7.26
C THR A 282 33.64 19.68 -7.10
N HIS A 283 33.95 18.57 -7.76
CA HIS A 283 35.28 17.96 -7.76
C HIS A 283 35.66 17.41 -9.13
N ASN A 284 36.96 17.22 -9.36
CA ASN A 284 37.48 16.64 -10.61
C ASN A 284 37.61 15.09 -10.60
N GLY A 285 37.14 14.42 -9.55
CA GLY A 285 37.14 12.96 -9.45
C GLY A 285 36.12 12.26 -10.35
N THR A 286 36.36 10.99 -10.62
CA THR A 286 35.51 10.08 -11.42
C THR A 286 35.50 8.70 -10.78
N SER A 287 34.54 7.84 -11.15
CA SER A 287 34.41 6.46 -10.62
C SER A 287 35.57 5.51 -10.94
N VAL A 288 36.64 5.99 -11.58
CA VAL A 288 37.89 5.25 -11.88
C VAL A 288 39.15 6.04 -11.50
N ALA A 289 39.02 7.25 -10.95
CA ALA A 289 40.15 8.10 -10.59
C ALA A 289 39.78 9.14 -9.52
N ASP A 290 40.51 9.11 -8.40
CA ASP A 290 40.43 10.04 -7.28
C ASP A 290 40.35 11.53 -7.71
N ALA A 291 39.51 12.30 -7.03
CA ALA A 291 39.60 13.75 -7.07
C ALA A 291 40.94 14.21 -6.49
N THR A 292 41.56 15.16 -7.17
CA THR A 292 42.74 15.90 -6.70
C THR A 292 42.38 17.31 -6.22
N GLN A 293 41.22 17.81 -6.61
CA GLN A 293 40.72 19.15 -6.28
C GLN A 293 39.21 19.13 -6.06
N ALA A 294 38.75 19.90 -5.08
CA ALA A 294 37.39 20.41 -5.01
C ALA A 294 37.42 21.93 -5.23
N ASP A 295 36.32 22.47 -5.76
CA ASP A 295 36.08 23.91 -5.86
C ASP A 295 34.67 24.20 -5.31
N ASP A 296 34.49 25.34 -4.65
CA ASP A 296 33.24 25.69 -3.98
C ASP A 296 32.89 27.18 -4.11
N THR A 297 31.60 27.48 -4.02
CA THR A 297 31.08 28.84 -4.00
C THR A 297 30.05 28.98 -2.89
N VAL A 298 30.31 29.90 -1.96
CA VAL A 298 29.39 30.28 -0.88
C VAL A 298 28.55 31.47 -1.31
N TYR A 299 27.24 31.31 -1.38
CA TYR A 299 26.28 32.35 -1.74
C TYR A 299 25.12 32.44 -0.72
N ALA A 300 24.19 33.36 -0.97
CA ALA A 300 23.04 33.64 -0.10
C ALA A 300 23.41 33.84 1.39
N GLN A 301 24.54 34.52 1.68
CA GLN A 301 25.01 34.74 3.04
C GLN A 301 24.13 35.75 3.79
N LEU A 302 23.23 35.25 4.62
CA LEU A 302 22.30 36.02 5.46
C LEU A 302 22.74 35.99 6.93
N ARG A 303 22.42 37.06 7.67
CA ARG A 303 22.72 37.17 9.11
C ARG A 303 21.61 37.86 9.89
N ILE A 304 21.41 37.45 11.14
CA ILE A 304 20.55 38.10 12.13
C ILE A 304 21.38 38.28 13.42
N GLY A 305 21.24 39.43 14.08
CA GLY A 305 22.01 39.79 15.27
C GLY A 305 23.43 40.27 14.97
N THR A 306 24.27 40.33 16.00
CA THR A 306 25.69 40.73 15.88
C THR A 306 26.54 39.62 15.27
N ASN A 307 27.56 39.99 14.49
CA ASN A 307 28.43 39.03 13.81
C ASN A 307 29.25 38.18 14.81
N PHE A 308 29.26 36.86 14.62
CA PHE A 308 30.22 35.93 15.20
C PHE A 308 31.12 35.36 14.11
N ASN A 309 32.36 34.98 14.45
CA ASN A 309 33.34 34.53 13.47
C ASN A 309 33.09 33.07 13.11
N LEU A 310 32.61 32.82 11.89
CA LEU A 310 32.41 31.50 11.30
C LEU A 310 33.19 31.45 10.00
N ASN A 311 33.94 30.38 9.78
CA ASN A 311 34.60 30.05 8.52
C ASN A 311 34.06 28.70 8.03
N ILE A 312 33.66 28.66 6.76
CA ILE A 312 33.19 27.46 6.04
C ILE A 312 34.19 27.21 4.90
N SER A 313 34.49 25.94 4.63
CA SER A 313 35.32 25.54 3.50
C SER A 313 34.97 24.13 3.04
N VAL A 314 35.21 23.80 1.78
CA VAL A 314 35.13 22.42 1.29
C VAL A 314 36.54 21.86 1.08
N ASP A 315 36.74 20.57 1.39
CA ASP A 315 37.98 19.86 1.07
C ASP A 315 37.75 18.42 0.60
N ILE A 316 38.78 17.83 -0.01
CA ILE A 316 38.85 16.40 -0.37
C ILE A 316 39.73 15.68 0.66
N ASN A 317 39.34 14.46 1.04
CA ASN A 317 40.11 13.64 1.99
C ASN A 317 39.95 12.15 1.73
N GLY A 318 41.07 11.42 1.76
CA GLY A 318 41.13 9.99 1.46
C GLY A 318 41.56 9.73 0.01
N THR A 319 41.55 8.46 -0.36
CA THR A 319 41.99 7.95 -1.67
C THR A 319 41.19 6.71 -2.06
N GLY A 320 41.09 6.41 -3.36
CA GLY A 320 40.27 5.34 -3.90
C GLY A 320 38.78 5.47 -3.52
N ALA A 321 38.08 4.33 -3.49
CA ALA A 321 36.65 4.25 -3.15
C ALA A 321 36.28 4.75 -1.72
N GLY A 322 37.27 5.09 -0.89
CA GLY A 322 37.08 5.73 0.41
C GLY A 322 37.27 7.25 0.40
N GLN A 323 37.49 7.87 -0.76
CA GLN A 323 37.70 9.30 -0.86
C GLN A 323 36.38 10.07 -0.67
N THR A 324 36.45 11.14 0.12
CA THR A 324 35.30 11.96 0.49
C THR A 324 35.51 13.43 0.15
N MET A 325 34.44 14.10 -0.30
CA MET A 325 34.30 15.55 -0.28
C MET A 325 33.60 15.95 1.02
N ARG A 326 34.15 16.93 1.74
CA ARG A 326 33.71 17.28 3.10
C ARG A 326 33.35 18.75 3.21
N LEU A 327 32.20 19.03 3.83
CA LEU A 327 31.88 20.35 4.35
C LEU A 327 32.57 20.53 5.70
N ARG A 328 33.43 21.54 5.82
CA ARG A 328 34.19 21.86 7.03
C ARG A 328 33.70 23.19 7.60
N ALA A 329 33.70 23.31 8.93
CA ALA A 329 33.43 24.56 9.62
C ALA A 329 34.40 24.79 10.79
N SER A 330 34.77 26.04 11.03
CA SER A 330 35.47 26.50 12.25
C SER A 330 34.85 27.80 12.75
N SER A 331 34.93 28.05 14.05
CA SER A 331 34.45 29.29 14.67
C SER A 331 35.43 29.76 15.73
N SER A 332 35.78 31.05 15.74
CA SER A 332 36.55 31.63 16.85
C SER A 332 35.66 32.11 18.01
N THR A 333 34.33 32.00 17.85
CA THR A 333 33.36 32.17 18.93
C THR A 333 33.09 30.80 19.55
N ALA A 334 33.22 30.70 20.87
CA ALA A 334 32.97 29.44 21.58
C ALA A 334 31.48 29.12 21.60
N GLY A 335 31.12 27.86 21.33
CA GLY A 335 29.72 27.42 21.31
C GLY A 335 28.98 27.92 20.07
N VAL A 336 29.28 27.33 18.91
CA VAL A 336 28.49 27.54 17.68
C VAL A 336 27.94 26.20 17.21
N THR A 337 26.65 26.17 16.90
CA THR A 337 25.98 25.00 16.32
C THR A 337 25.72 25.20 14.85
N VAL A 338 26.25 24.30 14.02
CA VAL A 338 26.08 24.27 12.56
C VAL A 338 25.15 23.12 12.19
N THR A 339 24.06 23.43 11.49
CA THR A 339 23.21 22.45 10.79
C THR A 339 23.43 22.58 9.29
N ALA A 340 23.71 21.47 8.61
CA ALA A 340 23.78 21.39 7.16
C ALA A 340 22.71 20.44 6.63
N ILE A 341 22.12 20.78 5.50
CA ILE A 341 21.12 20.01 4.76
C ILE A 341 21.71 19.79 3.37
N ARG A 342 21.96 18.52 3.00
CA ARG A 342 22.65 18.16 1.75
C ARG A 342 21.69 17.76 0.63
N GLU A 343 21.83 18.40 -0.52
CA GLU A 343 21.30 17.98 -1.83
C GLU A 343 22.47 17.46 -2.69
N GLU A 344 22.30 16.28 -3.29
CA GLU A 344 23.33 15.62 -4.11
C GLU A 344 22.98 15.70 -5.59
N ILE A 345 23.99 15.95 -6.43
CA ILE A 345 23.90 15.89 -7.89
C ILE A 345 24.78 14.71 -8.32
N ARG A 346 24.17 13.69 -8.90
CA ARG A 346 24.82 12.41 -9.28
C ARG A 346 24.85 12.23 -10.80
#